data_AF-A0A392RNM4-F1
#
_entry.id   AF-A0A392RNM4-F1
#
_cell.length_a   1.000
_cell.length_b   1.000
_cell.length_c   1.000
_cell.angle_alpha   90.00
_cell.angle_beta   90.00
_cell.angle_gamma   90.00
#
_symmetry.space_group_name_H-M   'P 1'
#
loop_
_entity.id
_entity.type
_entity.pdbx_description
1 polymer ?
#
loop_
_entity_poly.entity_id
_entity_poly.type
_entity_poly.pdbx_seq_one_letter_code
_entity_poly.pdbx_strand_id
1 'polypeptide(L)' 'MVDFDSLKLNDFEIEELFINQGWKRYFEMLNGPIYSNMVKAFWMKAHVFDEVSARMEEESL' A
#
# COMPACT_ATOMS: atom_id res chain seq x y z
N MET A 1 9.13 -0.38 3.77
CA MET A 1 9.55 1.02 3.92
C MET A 1 10.40 1.36 2.73
N VAL A 2 10.07 2.39 1.95
CA VAL A 2 10.96 2.85 0.87
C VAL A 2 12.07 3.67 1.51
N ASP A 3 13.29 3.20 1.34
CA ASP A 3 14.51 3.77 1.91
C ASP A 3 15.34 4.41 0.79
N PHE A 4 15.13 5.72 0.61
CA PHE A 4 15.84 6.50 -0.40
C PHE A 4 17.32 6.70 -0.06
N ASP A 5 17.70 6.64 1.23
CA ASP A 5 19.09 6.73 1.66
C ASP A 5 19.88 5.50 1.21
N SER A 6 19.32 4.30 1.42
CA SER A 6 19.92 3.05 0.92
C SER A 6 20.03 3.01 -0.60
N LEU A 7 19.04 3.52 -1.32
CA LEU A 7 19.09 3.60 -2.79
C LEU A 7 20.23 4.53 -3.26
N LYS A 8 20.36 5.69 -2.62
CA LYS A 8 21.43 6.64 -2.90
C LYS A 8 22.83 6.07 -2.63
N LEU A 9 23.00 5.29 -1.56
CA LEU A 9 24.26 4.59 -1.26
C LEU A 9 24.66 3.53 -2.30
N ASN A 10 23.72 3.09 -3.13
CA ASN A 10 23.94 2.11 -4.20
C ASN A 10 23.90 2.76 -5.59
N ASP A 11 24.19 4.06 -5.69
CA ASP A 11 24.20 4.85 -6.93
C ASP A 11 22.83 4.98 -7.64
N PHE A 12 21.72 4.79 -6.92
CA PHE A 12 20.37 5.01 -7.43
C PHE A 12 19.77 6.33 -6.92
N GLU A 13 20.02 7.42 -7.64
CA GLU A 13 19.44 8.75 -7.38
C GLU A 13 18.07 8.93 -8.04
N ILE A 14 17.07 8.16 -7.59
CA ILE A 14 15.72 8.16 -8.18
C ILE A 14 14.67 8.94 -7.35
N GLU A 15 15.05 9.38 -6.15
CA GLU A 15 14.13 10.05 -5.22
C GLU A 15 13.44 11.27 -5.85
N GLU A 16 14.20 12.12 -6.52
CA GLU A 16 13.70 13.35 -7.13
C GLU A 16 12.67 13.07 -8.25
N LEU A 17 12.84 11.97 -9.00
CA LEU A 17 11.88 11.55 -10.03
C LEU A 17 10.51 11.28 -9.42
N PHE A 18 10.46 10.63 -8.25
CA PHE A 18 9.21 10.30 -7.57
C PHE A 18 8.59 11.53 -6.87
N ILE A 19 9.43 12.42 -6.31
CA ILE A 19 8.96 13.68 -5.74
C ILE A 19 8.31 14.55 -6.82
N ASN A 20 8.93 14.66 -7.99
CA ASN A 20 8.41 15.45 -9.12
C ASN A 20 7.10 14.90 -9.68
N GLN A 21 6.85 13.60 -9.55
CA GLN A 21 5.58 12.97 -9.90
C GLN A 21 4.50 13.16 -8.83
N GLY A 22 4.81 13.75 -7.67
CA GLY A 22 3.88 13.96 -6.56
C GLY A 22 3.70 12.75 -5.64
N TRP A 23 4.57 11.73 -5.74
CA TRP A 23 4.43 10.48 -4.98
C TRP A 23 4.94 10.57 -3.54
N LYS A 24 5.54 11.71 -3.15
CA LYS A 24 6.13 11.91 -1.83
C LYS A 24 5.17 11.54 -0.69
N ARG A 25 3.92 12.03 -0.76
CA ARG A 25 2.89 11.78 0.26
C ARG A 25 2.49 10.30 0.35
N TYR A 26 2.52 9.59 -0.78
CA TYR A 26 2.23 8.16 -0.82
C TYR A 26 3.32 7.35 -0.13
N PHE A 27 4.59 7.67 -0.37
CA PHE A 27 5.71 7.02 0.32
C PHE A 27 5.74 7.34 1.82
N GLU A 28 5.41 8.57 2.22
CA GLU A 28 5.24 8.94 3.63
C GLU A 28 4.13 8.13 4.31
N MET A 29 3.01 7.89 3.62
CA MET A 29 1.92 7.04 4.12
C MET A 29 2.36 5.58 4.26
N LEU A 30 3.07 5.03 3.26
CA LEU A 30 3.59 3.65 3.29
C LEU A 30 4.64 3.43 4.39
N ASN A 31 5.46 4.45 4.66
CA ASN A 31 6.47 4.45 5.71
C ASN A 31 5.88 4.83 7.08
N GLY A 32 4.65 5.32 7.12
CA GLY A 32 3.93 5.66 8.33
C GLY A 32 3.61 4.45 9.19
N PRO A 33 3.08 4.66 10.41
CA PRO A 33 2.74 3.59 11.32
C PRO A 33 1.74 2.64 10.66
N ILE A 34 2.19 1.41 10.40
CA ILE A 34 1.30 0.32 10.04
C ILE A 34 0.54 -0.04 11.32
N TYR A 35 -0.76 0.25 11.34
CA TYR A 35 -1.65 -0.16 12.42
C TYR A 35 -1.85 -1.68 12.38
N SER A 36 -0.83 -2.42 12.79
CA SER A 36 -0.77 -3.89 12.71
C SER A 36 -1.97 -4.56 13.37
N ASN A 37 -2.47 -4.01 14.48
CA ASN A 37 -3.68 -4.48 15.14
C ASN A 37 -4.95 -4.21 14.32
N MET A 38 -5.05 -3.05 13.66
CA MET A 38 -6.18 -2.72 12.79
C MET A 38 -6.17 -3.62 11.55
N VAL A 39 -5.00 -3.83 10.92
CA VAL A 39 -4.85 -4.74 9.78
C VAL A 39 -5.24 -6.16 10.17
N LYS A 40 -4.78 -6.67 11.34
CA LYS A 40 -5.21 -7.98 11.85
C LYS A 40 -6.70 -8.06 12.10
N ALA A 41 -7.30 -7.03 12.70
CA ALA A 41 -8.74 -6.98 12.96
C ALA A 41 -9.56 -6.98 11.67
N PHE A 42 -9.13 -6.22 10.65
CA PHE A 42 -9.73 -6.25 9.32
C PHE A 42 -9.55 -7.60 8.64
N TRP A 43 -8.35 -8.18 8.72
CA TRP A 43 -8.04 -9.45 8.09
C TRP A 43 -8.86 -10.61 8.67
N MET A 44 -9.12 -10.62 9.99
CA MET A 44 -10.02 -11.61 10.60
C MET A 44 -11.45 -11.53 10.08
N LYS A 45 -11.85 -10.40 9.50
CA LYS A 45 -13.16 -10.18 8.88
C LYS A 45 -13.10 -10.26 7.35
N ALA A 46 -11.92 -10.50 6.78
CA ALA A 46 -11.78 -10.64 5.33
C ALA A 46 -12.34 -11.99 4.89
N HIS A 47 -13.28 -11.96 3.96
CA HIS A 47 -13.79 -13.13 3.28
C HIS A 47 -13.20 -13.21 1.88
N VAL A 48 -12.69 -14.38 1.51
CA VAL A 48 -12.29 -14.64 0.13
C VAL A 48 -13.55 -15.04 -0.62
N PHE A 49 -13.94 -14.21 -1.58
CA PHE A 49 -15.03 -14.51 -2.49
C PHE A 49 -14.48 -15.26 -3.70
N ASP A 50 -15.20 -16.30 -4.12
CA ASP A 50 -15.04 -16.84 -5.46
C ASP A 50 -15.74 -15.94 -6.48
N GLU A 51 -15.47 -16.15 -7.77
CA GLU A 51 -15.99 -15.31 -8.85
C GLU A 51 -17.52 -15.23 -8.86
N VAL A 52 -18.20 -16.31 -8.46
CA VAL A 52 -19.66 -16.39 -8.43
C VAL A 52 -20.23 -15.57 -7.27
N SER A 53 -19.64 -15.69 -6.08
CA SER A 53 -20.05 -14.95 -4.88
C SER A 53 -19.71 -13.45 -4.97
N ALA A 54 -18.61 -13.09 -5.65
CA ALA A 54 -18.29 -11.69 -5.96
C ALA A 54 -19.37 -11.04 -6.85
N ARG A 55 -19.77 -11.70 -7.94
CA ARG A 55 -20.81 -11.17 -8.85
C ARG A 55 -22.16 -11.00 -8.16
N MET A 56 -22.54 -11.92 -7.27
CA MET A 56 -23.79 -11.82 -6.52
C MET A 56 -23.81 -10.63 -5.56
N GLU A 57 -22.69 -10.34 -4.89
CA GLU A 57 -22.57 -9.17 -4.01
C GLU A 57 -22.62 -7.85 -4.83
N GLU A 58 -21.91 -7.78 -5.97
CA GLU A 58 -21.93 -6.61 -6.88
C GLU A 58 -23.34 -6.29 -7.38
N GLU A 59 -24.15 -7.30 -7.70
CA GLU A 59 -25.54 -7.13 -8.13
C GLU A 59 -26.48 -6.70 -6.98
N SER A 60 -26.05 -6.84 -5.72
CA SER A 60 -26.84 -6.50 -4.54
C SER A 60 -26.61 -5.07 -4.01
N LEU A 61 -25.59 -4.37 -4.53
CA LEU A 61 -25.20 -3.00 -4.21
C LEU A 61 -25.86 -1.97 -5.13
#